data_AF-A0AAW4DPF0-F1
#
_entry.id   AF-A0AAW4DPF0-F1
#
_cell.length_a   1.000
_cell.length_b   1.000
_cell.length_c   1.000
_cell.angle_alpha   90.00
_cell.angle_beta   90.00
_cell.angle_gamma   90.00
#
_symmetry.space_group_name_H-M   'P 1'
#
loop_
_entity.id
_entity.type
_entity.pdbx_description
1 polymer ?
#
loop_
_entity_poly.entity_id
_entity_poly.type
_entity_poly.pdbx_seq_one_letter_code
_entity_poly.pdbx_strand_id
1 'polypeptide(L)'
;MSKEDGGNAFPVADYDHMTMQPSTVDEHKRQLMGMSLRDYFAAKALQGTMSSPQIKGNSDLDSWMPEDFADFAYRIADAMLAARTA
;
A
#
# COMPACT_ATOMS: atom_id res chain seq x y z
N MET A 1 -11.01 5.19 -13.78
CA MET A 1 -11.17 3.82 -13.23
C MET A 1 -10.45 3.80 -11.90
N SER A 2 -11.16 3.62 -10.79
CA SER A 2 -10.52 3.35 -9.50
C SER A 2 -9.67 2.09 -9.68
N LYS A 3 -8.35 2.18 -9.44
CA LYS A 3 -7.53 0.97 -9.38
C LYS A 3 -8.07 0.12 -8.24
N GLU A 4 -8.16 -1.19 -8.45
CA GLU A 4 -8.53 -2.15 -7.40
C GLU A 4 -7.39 -2.16 -6.38
N ASP A 5 -7.45 -1.32 -5.35
CA ASP A 5 -6.36 -1.13 -4.37
C ASP A 5 -6.22 -2.31 -3.38
N GLY A 6 -6.92 -3.41 -3.62
CA GLY A 6 -6.82 -4.68 -2.87
C GLY A 6 -7.55 -4.72 -1.53
N GLY A 7 -8.26 -3.65 -1.16
CA GLY A 7 -8.97 -3.50 0.12
C GLY A 7 -8.09 -2.90 1.21
N ASN A 8 -8.45 -3.12 2.48
CA ASN A 8 -7.69 -2.61 3.63
C ASN A 8 -6.37 -3.38 3.80
N ALA A 9 -5.29 -2.67 4.13
CA ALA A 9 -3.96 -3.27 4.35
C ALA A 9 -3.92 -4.29 5.49
N PHE A 10 -4.71 -4.05 6.53
CA PHE A 10 -4.79 -4.91 7.71
C PHE A 10 -6.23 -5.40 7.91
N PRO A 11 -6.41 -6.61 8.47
CA PRO A 11 -7.73 -7.12 8.80
C PRO A 11 -8.45 -6.16 9.75
N VAL A 12 -9.73 -5.96 9.47
CA VAL A 12 -10.63 -5.25 10.37
C VAL A 12 -11.41 -6.32 11.13
N ALA A 13 -11.42 -6.24 12.46
CA ALA A 13 -12.22 -7.13 13.29
C ALA A 13 -13.70 -6.96 12.98
N ASP A 14 -14.48 -8.04 13.08
CA ASP A 14 -15.92 -8.03 12.86
C ASP A 14 -16.64 -7.00 13.77
N TYR A 15 -17.84 -6.63 13.33
CA TYR A 15 -18.72 -5.62 13.94
C TYR A 15 -18.83 -5.70 15.48
N ASP A 16 -18.77 -6.90 16.05
CA ASP A 16 -18.95 -7.17 17.49
C ASP A 16 -17.88 -6.54 18.39
N HIS A 17 -16.75 -6.09 17.84
CA HIS A 17 -15.65 -5.49 18.62
C HIS A 17 -15.36 -4.03 18.26
N MET A 18 -16.12 -3.43 17.33
CA MET A 18 -15.97 -2.02 17.01
C MET A 18 -16.62 -1.16 18.09
N THR A 19 -15.79 -0.46 18.87
CA THR A 19 -16.25 0.53 19.86
C THR A 19 -17.13 1.62 19.26
N MET A 20 -16.98 1.91 17.96
CA MET A 20 -17.68 3.00 17.27
C MET A 20 -19.05 2.63 16.67
N GLN A 21 -19.58 1.41 16.88
CA GLN A 21 -20.95 0.96 16.51
C GLN A 21 -21.60 1.73 15.33
N PRO A 22 -20.98 1.70 14.13
CA PRO A 22 -21.44 2.51 13.01
C PRO A 22 -22.88 2.15 12.65
N SER A 23 -23.71 3.16 12.47
CA SER A 23 -25.14 3.02 12.19
C SER A 23 -25.45 2.78 10.71
N THR A 24 -24.47 3.04 9.84
CA THR A 24 -24.60 2.91 8.38
C THR A 24 -23.36 2.29 7.74
N VAL A 25 -23.53 1.69 6.55
CA VAL A 25 -22.44 1.12 5.76
C VAL A 25 -21.40 2.17 5.37
N ASP A 26 -21.82 3.40 5.08
CA ASP A 26 -20.91 4.48 4.69
C ASP A 26 -20.10 5.01 5.88
N GLU A 27 -20.71 5.09 7.05
CA GLU A 27 -20.02 5.40 8.31
C GLU A 27 -18.98 4.33 8.64
N HIS A 28 -19.33 3.05 8.46
CA HIS A 28 -18.41 1.95 8.63
C HIS A 28 -17.23 2.03 7.66
N LYS A 29 -17.49 2.21 6.36
CA LYS A 29 -16.43 2.43 5.36
C LYS A 29 -15.51 3.59 5.75
N ARG A 30 -16.08 4.68 6.28
CA ARG A 30 -15.34 5.85 6.74
C ARG A 30 -14.48 5.55 7.97
N GLN A 31 -15.00 4.81 8.94
CA GLN A 31 -14.25 4.37 10.12
C GLN A 31 -13.13 3.40 9.76
N LEU A 32 -13.29 2.65 8.66
CA LEU A 32 -12.29 1.76 8.11
C LEU A 32 -11.39 2.40 7.05
N MET A 33 -11.48 3.72 6.83
CA MET A 33 -10.56 4.45 5.97
C MET A 33 -9.18 4.45 6.63
N GLY A 34 -8.40 3.42 6.30
CA GLY A 34 -6.98 3.32 6.62
C GLY A 34 -6.14 3.26 5.36
N MET A 35 -4.93 2.72 5.48
CA MET A 35 -4.07 2.44 4.35
C MET A 35 -4.65 1.32 3.49
N SER A 36 -4.65 1.47 2.16
CA SER A 36 -5.02 0.38 1.26
C SER A 36 -3.95 -0.70 1.21
N LEU A 37 -4.31 -1.93 0.83
CA LEU A 37 -3.35 -3.03 0.67
C LEU A 37 -2.26 -2.67 -0.36
N ARG A 38 -2.66 -1.94 -1.41
CA ARG A 38 -1.75 -1.35 -2.40
C ARG A 38 -0.72 -0.41 -1.77
N ASP A 39 -1.18 0.54 -0.95
CA ASP A 39 -0.29 1.50 -0.28
C ASP A 39 0.68 0.79 0.68
N TYR A 40 0.22 -0.27 1.35
CA TYR A 40 1.05 -1.08 2.22
C TYR A 40 2.15 -1.83 1.45
N PHE A 41 1.82 -2.46 0.33
CA PHE A 41 2.82 -3.09 -0.53
C PHE A 41 3.82 -2.08 -1.09
N ALA A 42 3.36 -0.90 -1.51
CA ALA A 42 4.23 0.17 -1.97
C ALA A 42 5.19 0.62 -0.86
N ALA A 43 4.68 0.85 0.35
CA ALA A 43 5.52 1.21 1.50
C ALA A 43 6.59 0.15 1.81
N LYS A 44 6.24 -1.15 1.72
CA LYS A 44 7.20 -2.25 1.90
C LYS A 44 8.25 -2.31 0.80
N ALA A 45 7.85 -2.14 -0.46
CA ALA A 45 8.78 -2.07 -1.57
C ALA A 45 9.75 -0.89 -1.41
N LEU A 46 9.24 0.30 -1.08
CA LEU A 46 10.06 1.48 -0.84
C LEU A 46 11.07 1.28 0.30
N GLN A 47 10.63 0.71 1.43
CA GLN A 47 11.50 0.42 2.56
C GLN A 47 12.63 -0.56 2.18
N GLY A 48 12.30 -1.63 1.44
CA GLY A 48 13.29 -2.60 0.97
C GLY A 48 14.29 -1.98 0.00
N THR A 49 13.80 -1.19 -0.95
CA THR A 49 14.61 -0.46 -1.92
C THR A 49 15.57 0.48 -1.19
N MET A 50 15.07 1.43 -0.40
CA MET A 50 15.92 2.44 0.27
C MET A 50 16.93 1.88 1.28
N SER A 51 16.70 0.66 1.79
CA SER A 51 17.64 0.01 2.72
C SER A 51 18.74 -0.80 2.02
N SER A 52 18.63 -1.03 0.71
CA SER A 52 19.61 -1.80 -0.05
C SER A 52 20.95 -1.03 -0.19
N PRO A 53 22.09 -1.63 0.22
CA PRO A 53 23.40 -1.04 0.03
C PRO A 53 23.76 -0.84 -1.45
N GLN A 54 23.16 -1.63 -2.35
CA GLN A 54 23.33 -1.50 -3.80
C GLN A 54 22.69 -0.24 -4.37
N ILE A 55 21.87 0.48 -3.61
CA ILE A 55 21.36 1.80 -4.00
C ILE A 55 22.36 2.90 -3.64
N LYS A 56 23.14 2.72 -2.57
CA LYS A 56 24.12 3.72 -2.12
C LYS A 56 25.39 3.60 -2.96
N GLY A 57 25.57 4.50 -3.92
CA GLY A 57 26.75 4.52 -4.79
C GLY A 57 26.59 3.73 -6.08
N ASN A 58 25.35 3.48 -6.51
CA ASN A 58 25.04 2.98 -7.84
C ASN A 58 24.50 4.15 -8.68
N SER A 59 25.26 4.49 -9.73
CA SER A 59 25.10 5.73 -10.51
C SER A 59 23.69 5.99 -11.03
N ASP A 60 22.94 4.92 -11.29
CA ASP A 60 21.63 5.02 -11.94
C ASP A 60 20.54 5.36 -10.92
N LEU A 61 20.62 4.85 -9.69
CA LEU A 61 19.65 5.11 -8.61
C LEU A 61 20.01 6.33 -7.76
N ASP A 62 21.28 6.71 -7.71
CA ASP A 62 21.71 7.98 -7.10
C ASP A 62 21.11 9.20 -7.85
N SER A 63 20.68 9.00 -9.11
CA SER A 63 20.00 10.02 -9.93
C SER A 63 18.49 10.07 -9.75
N TRP A 64 17.89 9.09 -9.06
CA TRP A 64 16.44 9.01 -8.89
C TRP A 64 15.92 10.11 -7.98
N MET A 65 14.87 10.78 -8.44
CA MET A 65 14.11 11.71 -7.64
C MET A 65 13.06 10.96 -6.80
N PRO A 66 12.51 11.56 -5.74
CA PRO A 66 11.49 10.92 -4.91
C PRO A 66 10.31 10.31 -5.69
N GLU A 67 9.95 10.93 -6.81
CA GLU A 67 8.88 10.48 -7.71
C GLU A 67 9.20 9.14 -8.37
N ASP A 68 10.47 8.87 -8.72
CA ASP A 68 10.90 7.62 -9.34
C ASP A 68 10.77 6.45 -8.35
N PHE A 69 11.15 6.69 -7.09
CA PHE A 69 10.97 5.72 -6.02
C PHE A 69 9.50 5.41 -5.76
N ALA A 70 8.64 6.44 -5.80
CA ALA A 70 7.20 6.26 -5.65
C ALA A 70 6.61 5.45 -6.80
N ASP A 71 6.94 5.79 -8.06
CA ASP A 71 6.47 5.03 -9.23
C ASP A 71 6.91 3.56 -9.16
N PHE A 72 8.19 3.33 -8.87
CA PHE A 72 8.74 1.99 -8.69
C PHE A 72 7.96 1.20 -7.62
N ALA A 73 7.78 1.79 -6.44
CA ALA A 73 7.09 1.15 -5.32
C ALA A 73 5.64 0.77 -5.67
N TYR A 74 4.90 1.67 -6.31
CA TYR A 74 3.52 1.39 -6.73
C TYR A 74 3.44 0.36 -7.86
N ARG A 75 4.43 0.29 -8.76
CA ARG A 75 4.49 -0.76 -9.79
C ARG A 75 4.70 -2.15 -9.18
N ILE A 76 5.55 -2.25 -8.16
CA ILE A 76 5.70 -3.51 -7.40
C ILE A 76 4.39 -3.86 -6.68
N ALA A 77 3.72 -2.89 -6.05
CA ALA A 77 2.43 -3.11 -5.41
C ALA A 77 1.36 -3.62 -6.38
N ASP A 78 1.24 -2.98 -7.56
CA ASP A 78 0.31 -3.38 -8.61
C ASP A 78 0.60 -4.82 -9.09
N ALA A 79 1.89 -5.19 -9.23
CA ALA A 79 2.30 -6.54 -9.60
C ALA A 79 1.96 -7.59 -8.52
N MET A 80 2.11 -7.25 -7.24
CA MET A 80 1.73 -8.12 -6.12
C MET A 80 0.21 -8.35 -6.08
N LEU A 81 -0.59 -7.31 -6.35
CA LEU A 81 -2.04 -7.45 -6.43
C LEU A 81 -2.45 -8.34 -7.61
N ALA A 82 -1.84 -8.13 -8.78
CA ALA A 82 -2.10 -8.97 -9.96
C ALA A 82 -1.77 -10.45 -9.70
N ALA A 83 -0.64 -10.73 -9.05
CA ALA A 83 -0.21 -12.09 -8.70
C ALA A 83 -1.14 -12.78 -7.69
N ARG A 84 -1.81 -12.02 -6.82
CA ARG A 84 -2.80 -12.55 -5.87
C ARG A 84 -4.10 -12.97 -6.56
N THR A 85 -4.45 -12.29 -7.65
CA THR A 85 -5.69 -12.54 -8.40
C THR A 85 -5.55 -13.56 -9.53
N ALA A 86 -4.32 -14.00 -9.82
CA ALA A 86 -4.01 -15.05 -10.80
C ALA A 86 -4.16 -16.44 -10.18
#